data_AF-A0A535FM74-F1
#
_entry.id   AF-A0A535FM74-F1
#
_cell.length_a   1.000
_cell.length_b   1.000
_cell.length_c   1.000
_cell.angle_alpha   90.00
_cell.angle_beta   90.00
_cell.angle_gamma   90.00
#
_symmetry.space_group_name_H-M   'P 1'
#
loop_
_entity.id
_entity.type
_entity.pdbx_description
1 polymer ?
#
loop_
_entity_poly.entity_id
_entity_poly.type
_entity_poly.pdbx_seq_one_letter_code
_entity_poly.pdbx_strand_id
1 'polypeptide(L)'
;MDILSKVAVAIARQVVPDEIHQAQLIAKNFAKGGKSRKELLLPVKGGELGGFGVDEASLLAWVFHALAEAAPLLTGFLLSKTLENANLIIREIRSALATRESSHQSQVRSSQQQEADITSSPLPPSQFLTAPKQLQQCVVAVSNALQKAGLSSQESEIVAYKTINALWEDAPDALVFLRKITERK
;
A
#
# COMPACT_ATOMS: atom_id res chain seq x y z
N MET A 1 19.87 0.53 11.80
CA MET A 1 19.05 0.07 10.66
C MET A 1 18.99 1.22 9.66
N ASP A 2 19.20 0.97 8.37
CA ASP A 2 19.12 2.04 7.36
C ASP A 2 17.65 2.48 7.13
N ILE A 3 17.43 3.74 6.74
CA ILE A 3 16.08 4.33 6.54
C ILE A 3 15.24 3.49 5.58
N LEU A 4 15.88 2.94 4.54
CA LEU A 4 15.19 2.18 3.51
C LEU A 4 14.60 0.88 4.09
N SER A 5 15.41 0.15 4.86
CA SER A 5 14.98 -1.02 5.62
C SER A 5 13.93 -0.68 6.69
N LYS A 6 14.08 0.44 7.41
CA LYS A 6 13.16 0.87 8.47
C LYS A 6 11.75 1.12 7.93
N VAL A 7 11.63 1.95 6.89
CA VAL A 7 10.35 2.30 6.27
C VAL A 7 9.73 1.09 5.58
N ALA A 8 10.52 0.28 4.88
CA ALA A 8 10.04 -0.96 4.26
C ALA A 8 9.40 -1.93 5.27
N VAL A 9 10.04 -2.12 6.44
CA VAL A 9 9.49 -2.95 7.51
C VAL A 9 8.23 -2.33 8.11
N ALA A 10 8.14 -1.01 8.24
CA ALA A 10 6.93 -0.33 8.71
C ALA A 10 5.75 -0.54 7.76
N ILE A 11 5.98 -0.42 6.45
CA ILE A 11 4.97 -0.71 5.42
C ILE A 11 4.55 -2.18 5.47
N ALA A 12 5.51 -3.11 5.47
CA ALA A 12 5.22 -4.55 5.51
C ALA A 12 4.39 -4.92 6.76
N ARG A 13 4.69 -4.36 7.93
CA ARG A 13 3.90 -4.60 9.15
C ARG A 13 2.44 -4.21 9.02
N GLN A 14 2.13 -3.14 8.30
CA GLN A 14 0.75 -2.69 8.15
C GLN A 14 0.03 -3.39 7.00
N VAL A 15 0.75 -3.66 5.91
CA VAL A 15 0.14 -4.08 4.63
C VAL A 15 0.24 -5.59 4.41
N VAL A 16 1.42 -6.18 4.63
CA VAL A 16 1.73 -7.58 4.32
C VAL A 16 2.59 -8.19 5.44
N PRO A 17 1.99 -8.50 6.62
CA PRO A 17 2.76 -8.95 7.78
C PRO A 17 3.60 -10.20 7.52
N ASP A 18 3.13 -11.07 6.63
CA ASP A 18 3.82 -12.31 6.26
C ASP A 18 5.15 -12.04 5.52
N GLU A 19 5.29 -10.88 4.88
CA GLU A 19 6.49 -10.48 4.13
C GLU A 19 7.48 -9.63 4.95
N ILE A 20 7.22 -9.36 6.24
CA ILE A 20 8.09 -8.52 7.10
C ILE A 20 9.55 -8.98 7.07
N HIS A 21 9.78 -10.30 7.10
CA HIS A 21 11.12 -10.89 7.10
C HIS A 21 11.91 -10.58 5.82
N GLN A 22 11.21 -10.35 4.71
CA GLN A 22 11.80 -10.08 3.39
C GLN A 22 11.85 -8.59 3.07
N ALA A 23 11.14 -7.74 3.83
CA ALA A 23 10.95 -6.33 3.53
C ALA A 23 12.27 -5.55 3.31
N GLN A 24 13.29 -5.82 4.12
CA GLN A 24 14.59 -5.18 3.98
C GLN A 24 15.30 -5.58 2.68
N LEU A 25 15.23 -6.86 2.31
CA LEU A 25 15.86 -7.40 1.11
C LEU A 25 15.18 -6.83 -0.14
N ILE A 26 13.85 -6.89 -0.18
CA ILE A 26 13.03 -6.36 -1.27
C ILE A 26 13.32 -4.88 -1.46
N ALA A 27 13.32 -4.08 -0.39
CA ALA A 27 13.59 -2.66 -0.49
C ALA A 27 14.98 -2.37 -1.07
N LYS A 28 16.02 -3.03 -0.55
CA LYS A 28 17.40 -2.83 -1.02
C LYS A 28 17.56 -3.19 -2.49
N ASN A 29 16.97 -4.30 -2.91
CA ASN A 29 17.04 -4.74 -4.30
C ASN A 29 16.22 -3.86 -5.23
N PHE A 30 15.06 -3.39 -4.78
CA PHE A 30 14.22 -2.44 -5.49
C PHE A 30 14.93 -1.09 -5.71
N ALA A 31 15.60 -0.58 -4.68
CA ALA A 31 16.40 0.64 -4.76
C ALA A 31 17.59 0.52 -5.72
N LYS A 32 18.07 -0.71 -5.98
CA LYS A 32 19.11 -1.00 -6.98
C LYS A 32 18.55 -1.18 -8.41
N GLY A 33 17.26 -0.91 -8.62
CA GLY A 33 16.62 -1.04 -9.92
C GLY A 33 16.06 -2.43 -10.21
N GLY A 34 16.01 -3.33 -9.21
CA GLY A 34 15.32 -4.60 -9.33
C GLY A 34 13.84 -4.39 -9.62
N LYS A 35 13.33 -5.02 -10.68
CA LYS A 35 11.94 -4.97 -11.13
C LYS A 35 11.29 -6.35 -11.13
N SER A 36 12.09 -7.39 -11.33
CA SER A 36 11.58 -8.77 -11.32
C SER A 36 11.66 -9.38 -9.92
N ARG A 37 10.77 -10.32 -9.61
CA ARG A 37 10.80 -11.06 -8.33
C ARG A 37 12.18 -11.68 -8.07
N LYS A 38 12.83 -12.21 -9.11
CA LYS A 38 14.19 -12.78 -9.03
C LYS A 38 15.19 -11.72 -8.57
N GLU A 39 15.15 -10.53 -9.14
CA GLU A 39 16.02 -9.43 -8.72
C GLU A 39 15.71 -8.95 -7.29
N LEU A 40 14.44 -9.03 -6.86
CA LEU A 40 13.99 -8.55 -5.56
C LEU A 40 14.21 -9.54 -4.42
N LEU A 41 14.10 -10.85 -4.68
CA LEU A 41 14.14 -11.91 -3.67
C LEU A 41 15.39 -12.77 -3.70
N LEU A 42 16.17 -12.78 -4.78
CA LEU A 42 17.45 -13.49 -4.75
C LEU A 42 18.48 -12.68 -3.95
N PRO A 43 19.25 -13.33 -3.05
CA PRO A 43 20.55 -12.79 -2.72
C PRO A 43 21.37 -12.76 -4.01
N VAL A 44 22.14 -11.69 -4.23
CA VAL A 44 23.08 -11.60 -5.35
C VAL A 44 24.14 -12.69 -5.17
N LYS A 45 23.85 -13.90 -5.66
CA LYS A 45 24.69 -15.05 -6.03
C LYS A 45 23.93 -16.37 -5.82
N GLY A 46 23.67 -17.07 -6.92
CA GLY A 46 23.53 -18.53 -7.04
C GLY A 46 22.57 -19.23 -6.09
N GLY A 47 21.33 -19.48 -6.54
CA GLY A 47 20.41 -20.42 -5.91
C GLY A 47 19.44 -20.96 -6.95
N GLU A 48 19.35 -22.28 -7.05
CA GLU A 48 18.68 -23.03 -8.11
C GLU A 48 17.16 -22.80 -8.19
N LEU A 49 16.67 -22.87 -9.43
CA LEU A 49 15.27 -22.78 -9.82
C LEU A 49 14.55 -24.11 -9.58
N GLY A 50 13.53 -24.10 -8.72
CA GLY A 50 12.58 -25.19 -8.62
C GLY A 50 11.40 -24.83 -7.72
N GLY A 51 10.23 -24.58 -8.31
CA GLY A 51 8.95 -24.61 -7.60
C GLY A 51 8.03 -23.40 -7.77
N PHE A 52 7.05 -23.58 -8.66
CA PHE A 52 5.64 -23.14 -8.58
C PHE A 52 5.22 -21.67 -8.84
N GLY A 53 4.12 -21.56 -9.61
CA GLY A 53 3.15 -20.46 -9.54
C GLY A 53 3.26 -19.38 -10.62
N VAL A 54 2.21 -19.22 -11.44
CA VAL A 54 2.02 -18.07 -12.34
C VAL A 54 1.50 -16.83 -11.57
N ASP A 55 1.67 -16.80 -10.24
CA ASP A 55 0.85 -16.02 -9.29
C ASP A 55 1.65 -15.36 -8.14
N GLU A 56 2.98 -15.28 -8.24
CA GLU A 56 3.82 -14.97 -7.06
C GLU A 56 4.74 -13.75 -7.27
N ALA A 57 4.17 -12.56 -7.49
CA ALA A 57 4.90 -11.33 -7.19
C ALA A 57 4.62 -10.94 -5.73
N SER A 58 5.65 -10.63 -4.94
CA SER A 58 5.47 -10.18 -3.55
C SER A 58 4.61 -8.91 -3.54
N LEU A 59 3.58 -8.88 -2.71
CA LEU A 59 2.66 -7.74 -2.63
C LEU A 59 3.41 -6.48 -2.21
N LEU A 60 4.45 -6.61 -1.37
CA LEU A 60 5.31 -5.50 -1.00
C LEU A 60 6.08 -4.89 -2.20
N ALA A 61 6.47 -5.71 -3.18
CA ALA A 61 7.08 -5.21 -4.42
C ALA A 61 6.10 -4.35 -5.24
N TRP A 62 4.84 -4.77 -5.34
CA TRP A 62 3.78 -3.99 -5.98
C TRP A 62 3.52 -2.67 -5.24
N VAL A 63 3.53 -2.70 -3.91
CA VAL A 63 3.43 -1.48 -3.09
C VAL A 63 4.58 -0.53 -3.39
N PHE A 64 5.83 -1.00 -3.48
CA PHE A 64 6.96 -0.13 -3.81
C PHE A 64 6.91 0.44 -5.22
N HIS A 65 6.40 -0.34 -6.19
CA HIS A 65 6.12 0.17 -7.53
C HIS A 65 5.06 1.27 -7.51
N ALA A 66 3.94 1.04 -6.83
CA ALA A 66 2.88 2.04 -6.67
C ALA A 66 3.37 3.32 -5.98
N LEU A 67 4.21 3.18 -4.95
CA LEU A 67 4.82 4.31 -4.26
C LEU A 67 5.77 5.11 -5.16
N ALA A 68 6.57 4.44 -5.97
CA ALA A 68 7.46 5.12 -6.91
C ALA A 68 6.68 5.87 -8.01
N GLU A 69 5.57 5.30 -8.50
CA GLU A 69 4.68 5.95 -9.47
C GLU A 69 3.95 7.16 -8.85
N ALA A 70 3.46 7.02 -7.61
CA ALA A 70 2.75 8.07 -6.89
C ALA A 70 3.66 9.07 -6.15
N ALA A 71 4.99 8.91 -6.25
CA ALA A 71 5.94 9.66 -5.44
C ALA A 71 5.81 11.20 -5.53
N PRO A 72 5.59 11.83 -6.70
CA PRO A 72 5.44 13.28 -6.77
C PRO A 72 4.29 13.82 -5.91
N LEU A 73 3.16 13.10 -5.88
CA LEU A 73 1.99 13.46 -5.08
C LEU A 73 2.23 13.18 -3.60
N LEU A 74 2.80 12.02 -3.28
CA LEU A 74 3.11 11.61 -1.91
C LEU A 74 4.14 12.53 -1.25
N THR A 75 5.16 12.96 -1.98
CA THR A 75 6.16 13.92 -1.49
C THR A 75 5.51 15.25 -1.14
N GLY A 76 4.65 15.79 -2.02
CA GLY A 76 3.92 17.02 -1.75
C GLY A 76 3.02 16.91 -0.51
N PHE A 77 2.30 15.80 -0.38
CA PHE A 77 1.44 15.51 0.76
C PHE A 77 2.21 15.38 2.09
N LEU A 78 3.33 14.65 2.09
CA LEU A 78 4.16 14.47 3.28
C LEU A 78 4.87 15.77 3.70
N LEU A 79 5.26 16.61 2.74
CA LEU A 79 5.81 17.94 3.01
C LEU A 79 4.75 18.91 3.53
N SER A 80 3.48 18.75 3.14
CA SER A 80 2.37 19.57 3.62
C SER A 80 1.86 19.17 5.01
N LYS A 81 2.65 18.44 5.82
CA LYS A 81 2.34 18.11 7.21
C LYS A 81 2.39 19.38 8.07
N THR A 82 1.46 20.30 7.85
CA THR A 82 1.15 21.37 8.79
C THR A 82 0.41 20.77 9.97
N LEU A 83 0.84 21.11 11.18
CA LEU A 83 0.28 20.60 12.44
C LEU A 83 -1.25 20.75 12.53
N GLU A 84 -1.81 21.77 11.87
CA GLU A 84 -3.25 22.10 11.91
C GLU A 84 -4.15 21.05 11.22
N ASN A 85 -3.66 20.36 10.19
CA ASN A 85 -4.47 19.38 9.43
C ASN A 85 -4.13 17.92 9.75
N ALA A 86 -3.07 17.68 10.52
CA ALA A 86 -2.58 16.32 10.81
C ALA A 86 -3.62 15.46 11.53
N ASN A 87 -4.36 16.02 12.50
CA ASN A 87 -5.39 15.28 13.25
C ASN A 87 -6.59 14.90 12.38
N LEU A 88 -6.99 15.78 11.45
CA LEU A 88 -8.06 15.50 10.50
C LEU A 88 -7.67 14.38 9.52
N ILE A 89 -6.45 14.44 8.99
CA ILE A 89 -5.89 13.41 8.10
C ILE A 89 -5.85 12.05 8.81
N ILE A 90 -5.31 11.99 10.04
CA ILE A 90 -5.22 10.74 10.81
C ILE A 90 -6.61 10.18 11.10
N ARG A 91 -7.56 11.03 11.53
CA ARG A 91 -8.94 10.61 11.80
C ARG A 91 -9.59 10.03 10.54
N GLU A 92 -9.40 10.68 9.40
CA GLU A 92 -9.95 10.23 8.13
C GLU A 92 -9.36 8.88 7.72
N ILE A 93 -8.04 8.71 7.77
CA ILE A 93 -7.37 7.43 7.46
C ILE A 93 -7.93 6.31 8.34
N ARG A 94 -8.06 6.54 9.66
CA ARG A 94 -8.59 5.54 10.59
C ARG A 94 -10.05 5.21 10.33
N SER A 95 -10.89 6.22 10.07
CA SER A 95 -12.30 6.03 9.75
C SER A 95 -12.46 5.22 8.47
N ALA A 96 -11.71 5.59 7.43
CA ALA A 96 -11.70 4.94 6.13
C ALA A 96 -11.30 3.45 6.21
N LEU A 97 -10.30 3.13 7.04
CA LEU A 97 -9.86 1.76 7.28
C LEU A 97 -10.92 0.97 8.06
N ALA A 98 -11.45 1.52 9.15
CA ALA A 98 -12.43 0.84 10.00
C ALA A 98 -13.71 0.45 9.23
N THR A 99 -14.23 1.35 8.38
CA THR A 99 -15.41 1.06 7.55
C THR A 99 -15.14 -0.06 6.55
N ARG A 100 -13.96 -0.05 5.88
CA ARG A 100 -13.66 -0.99 4.79
C ARG A 100 -13.26 -2.38 5.29
N GLU A 101 -12.55 -2.45 6.42
CA GLU A 101 -12.23 -3.74 7.06
C GLU A 101 -13.49 -4.43 7.60
N SER A 102 -14.44 -3.66 8.14
CA SER A 102 -15.73 -4.20 8.61
C SER A 102 -16.59 -4.76 7.47
N SER A 103 -16.60 -4.10 6.31
CA SER A 103 -17.28 -4.60 5.11
C SER A 103 -16.65 -5.89 4.57
N HIS A 104 -15.32 -5.99 4.59
CA HIS A 104 -14.59 -7.18 4.15
C HIS A 104 -14.88 -8.39 5.07
N GLN A 105 -14.94 -8.17 6.39
CA GLN A 105 -15.22 -9.25 7.35
C GLN A 105 -16.69 -9.72 7.30
N SER A 106 -17.61 -8.82 6.95
CA SER A 106 -19.03 -9.15 6.78
C SER A 106 -19.28 -9.97 5.50
N GLN A 107 -18.57 -9.66 4.41
CA GLN A 107 -18.72 -10.35 3.13
C GLN A 107 -18.19 -11.80 3.16
N VAL A 108 -17.13 -12.08 3.94
CA VAL A 108 -16.61 -13.46 4.11
C VAL A 108 -17.54 -14.34 4.95
N ARG A 109 -18.36 -13.76 5.83
CA ARG A 109 -19.38 -14.52 6.60
C ARG A 109 -20.69 -14.74 5.85
N SER A 110 -21.01 -13.89 4.89
CA SER A 110 -22.27 -13.99 4.12
C SER A 110 -22.22 -14.98 2.96
N SER A 111 -21.05 -15.55 2.61
CA SER A 111 -20.95 -16.53 1.52
C SER A 111 -21.45 -17.94 1.84
N GLN A 112 -22.02 -18.20 3.02
CA GLN A 112 -22.65 -19.49 3.35
C GLN A 112 -24.18 -19.47 3.45
N GLN A 113 -24.83 -18.31 3.33
CA GLN A 113 -26.30 -18.24 3.30
C GLN A 113 -26.72 -17.07 2.41
N GLN A 114 -27.11 -17.35 1.16
CA GLN A 114 -28.28 -16.78 0.46
C GLN A 114 -28.16 -16.96 -1.05
N GLU A 115 -28.59 -18.14 -1.54
CA GLU A 115 -29.48 -18.17 -2.69
C GLU A 115 -30.86 -17.72 -2.17
N ALA A 116 -31.16 -16.43 -2.29
CA ALA A 116 -32.50 -15.92 -2.54
C ALA A 116 -32.48 -14.39 -2.43
N ASP A 117 -33.05 -13.81 -3.48
CA ASP A 117 -33.75 -12.54 -3.50
C ASP A 117 -32.98 -11.30 -4.00
N ILE A 118 -33.48 -10.85 -5.14
CA ILE A 118 -32.96 -9.80 -5.99
C ILE A 118 -33.77 -8.56 -5.61
N THR A 119 -33.39 -7.91 -4.52
CA THR A 119 -33.90 -6.56 -4.24
C THR A 119 -32.74 -5.61 -4.05
N SER A 120 -32.56 -4.78 -5.07
CA SER A 120 -31.71 -3.61 -5.16
C SER A 120 -31.84 -2.73 -3.91
N SER A 121 -30.89 -2.87 -3.00
CA SER A 121 -30.67 -1.90 -1.94
C SER A 121 -29.61 -0.90 -2.43
N PRO A 122 -29.90 0.41 -2.48
CA PRO A 122 -28.91 1.39 -2.91
C PRO A 122 -27.74 1.36 -1.93
N LEU A 123 -26.53 1.17 -2.44
CA LEU A 123 -25.31 1.34 -1.65
C LEU A 123 -25.40 2.71 -0.94
N PRO A 124 -25.16 2.78 0.38
CA PRO A 124 -25.14 4.07 1.05
C PRO A 124 -24.10 4.94 0.34
N PRO A 125 -24.39 6.22 0.09
CA PRO A 125 -23.42 7.14 -0.48
C PRO A 125 -22.25 7.23 0.50
N SER A 126 -21.21 6.43 0.25
CA SER A 126 -19.89 6.95 -0.05
C SER A 126 -19.65 8.28 0.69
N GLN A 127 -19.37 8.20 1.99
CA GLN A 127 -19.07 9.34 2.89
C GLN A 127 -17.74 10.03 2.54
N PHE A 128 -17.39 10.14 1.25
CA PHE A 128 -16.13 10.71 0.74
C PHE A 128 -16.04 12.24 0.85
N LEU A 129 -16.88 12.89 1.65
CA LEU A 129 -17.03 14.35 1.63
C LEU A 129 -16.13 15.09 2.63
N THR A 130 -15.35 14.41 3.47
CA THR A 130 -14.50 15.07 4.49
C THR A 130 -13.02 14.74 4.41
N ALA A 131 -12.58 13.90 3.49
CA ALA A 131 -11.15 13.69 3.31
C ALA A 131 -10.47 14.92 2.69
N PRO A 132 -9.33 15.39 3.21
CA PRO A 132 -8.55 16.43 2.55
C PRO A 132 -8.23 16.02 1.12
N LYS A 133 -8.46 16.91 0.15
CA LYS A 133 -8.30 16.62 -1.30
C LYS A 133 -6.93 15.99 -1.64
N GLN A 134 -5.89 16.38 -0.91
CA GLN A 134 -4.53 15.86 -1.07
C GLN A 134 -4.40 14.38 -0.69
N LEU A 135 -5.07 13.95 0.39
CA LEU A 135 -5.11 12.54 0.80
C LEU A 135 -5.85 11.71 -0.25
N GLN A 136 -7.00 12.20 -0.74
CA GLN A 136 -7.77 11.51 -1.78
C GLN A 136 -6.94 11.31 -3.05
N GLN A 137 -6.21 12.34 -3.49
CA GLN A 137 -5.33 12.25 -4.66
C GLN A 137 -4.21 11.20 -4.47
N CYS A 138 -3.61 11.14 -3.28
CA CYS A 138 -2.59 10.14 -2.97
C CYS A 138 -3.17 8.72 -2.97
N VAL A 139 -4.33 8.52 -2.33
CA VAL A 139 -5.01 7.22 -2.28
C VAL A 139 -5.36 6.76 -3.69
N VAL A 140 -5.94 7.62 -4.52
CA VAL A 140 -6.30 7.30 -5.91
C VAL A 140 -5.07 6.95 -6.75
N ALA A 141 -3.96 7.69 -6.59
CA ALA A 141 -2.74 7.40 -7.34
C ALA A 141 -2.15 6.03 -6.97
N VAL A 142 -2.06 5.73 -5.67
CA VAL A 142 -1.53 4.45 -5.18
C VAL A 142 -2.46 3.29 -5.52
N SER A 143 -3.79 3.45 -5.33
CA SER A 143 -4.76 2.40 -5.63
C SER A 143 -4.82 2.08 -7.12
N ASN A 144 -4.79 3.08 -8.00
CA ASN A 144 -4.75 2.86 -9.45
C ASN A 144 -3.50 2.10 -9.88
N ALA A 145 -2.34 2.42 -9.30
CA ALA A 145 -1.10 1.70 -9.58
C ALA A 145 -1.16 0.23 -9.11
N LEU A 146 -1.76 -0.03 -7.95
CA LEU A 146 -1.98 -1.38 -7.42
C LEU A 146 -3.00 -2.17 -8.24
N GLN A 147 -4.05 -1.55 -8.76
CA GLN A 147 -5.02 -2.20 -9.65
C GLN A 147 -4.36 -2.61 -10.97
N LYS A 148 -3.51 -1.76 -11.55
CA LYS A 148 -2.70 -2.13 -12.73
C LYS A 148 -1.79 -3.33 -12.47
N ALA A 149 -1.36 -3.51 -11.22
CA ALA A 149 -0.54 -4.65 -10.80
C ALA A 149 -1.35 -5.93 -10.57
N GLY A 150 -2.69 -5.84 -10.49
CA GLY A 150 -3.59 -6.99 -10.40
C GLY A 150 -4.48 -7.04 -9.15
N LEU A 151 -4.39 -6.06 -8.23
CA LEU A 151 -5.28 -6.04 -7.07
C LEU A 151 -6.71 -5.67 -7.47
N SER A 152 -7.69 -6.24 -6.76
CA SER A 152 -9.07 -5.77 -6.88
C SER A 152 -9.20 -4.31 -6.42
N SER A 153 -10.23 -3.62 -6.90
CA SER A 153 -10.44 -2.21 -6.55
C SER A 153 -10.52 -1.99 -5.03
N GLN A 154 -11.24 -2.85 -4.31
CA GLN A 154 -11.40 -2.75 -2.86
C GLN A 154 -10.08 -3.03 -2.11
N GLU A 155 -9.35 -4.09 -2.47
CA GLU A 155 -8.07 -4.42 -1.84
C GLU A 155 -7.02 -3.34 -2.10
N SER A 156 -6.97 -2.81 -3.33
CA SER A 156 -6.04 -1.75 -3.72
C SER A 156 -6.22 -0.48 -2.87
N GLU A 157 -7.46 -0.14 -2.52
CA GLU A 157 -7.77 1.03 -1.72
C GLU A 157 -7.38 0.82 -0.25
N ILE A 158 -7.68 -0.35 0.33
CA ILE A 158 -7.26 -0.70 1.70
C ILE A 158 -5.73 -0.68 1.81
N VAL A 159 -5.04 -1.31 0.86
CA VAL A 159 -3.57 -1.32 0.80
C VAL A 159 -3.00 0.09 0.65
N ALA A 160 -3.62 0.95 -0.17
CA ALA A 160 -3.22 2.34 -0.32
C ALA A 160 -3.34 3.11 1.01
N TYR A 161 -4.47 3.01 1.71
CA TYR A 161 -4.65 3.67 3.01
C TYR A 161 -3.65 3.19 4.06
N LYS A 162 -3.42 1.87 4.16
CA LYS A 162 -2.43 1.29 5.09
C LYS A 162 -1.01 1.77 4.79
N THR A 163 -0.66 1.82 3.51
CA THR A 163 0.65 2.28 3.07
C THR A 163 0.85 3.77 3.37
N ILE A 164 -0.14 4.60 3.04
CA ILE A 164 -0.09 6.04 3.32
C ILE A 164 -0.04 6.32 4.82
N ASN A 165 -0.77 5.54 5.64
CA ASN A 165 -0.70 5.62 7.09
C ASN A 165 0.73 5.36 7.60
N ALA A 166 1.35 4.27 7.13
CA ALA A 166 2.73 3.92 7.50
C ALA A 166 3.75 5.01 7.11
N LEU A 167 3.58 5.65 5.95
CA LEU A 167 4.42 6.77 5.53
C LEU A 167 4.17 8.05 6.36
N TRP A 168 2.93 8.27 6.79
CA TRP A 168 2.56 9.47 7.55
C TRP A 168 3.06 9.46 8.99
N GLU A 169 3.13 8.27 9.61
CA GLU A 169 3.64 8.06 10.97
C GLU A 169 5.08 8.59 11.12
N ASP A 170 5.95 8.35 10.14
CA ASP A 170 7.33 8.84 10.09
C ASP A 170 7.64 9.56 8.77
N ALA A 171 6.96 10.70 8.58
CA ALA A 171 7.07 11.51 7.35
C ALA A 171 8.51 11.90 6.96
N PRO A 172 9.42 12.31 7.88
CA PRO A 172 10.80 12.62 7.52
C PRO A 172 11.54 11.43 6.89
N ASP A 173 11.45 10.24 7.49
CA ASP A 173 12.09 9.04 6.96
C ASP A 173 11.41 8.54 5.68
N ALA A 174 10.08 8.67 5.60
CA ALA A 174 9.29 8.36 4.40
C ALA A 174 9.70 9.21 3.19
N LEU A 175 10.00 10.50 3.38
CA LEU A 175 10.49 11.38 2.31
C LEU A 175 11.85 10.91 1.77
N VAL A 176 12.77 10.54 2.66
CA VAL A 176 14.08 9.99 2.27
C VAL A 176 13.91 8.64 1.57
N PHE A 177 12.97 7.80 2.03
CA PHE A 177 12.62 6.54 1.39
C PHE A 177 12.11 6.75 -0.04
N LEU A 178 11.10 7.61 -0.23
CA LEU A 178 10.52 7.91 -1.54
C LEU A 178 11.57 8.43 -2.52
N ARG A 179 12.48 9.28 -2.06
CA ARG A 179 13.61 9.77 -2.86
C ARG A 179 14.51 8.61 -3.31
N LYS A 180 14.89 7.71 -2.40
CA LYS A 180 15.76 6.57 -2.71
C LYS A 180 15.16 5.58 -3.71
N ILE A 181 13.85 5.37 -3.66
CA ILE A 181 13.18 4.45 -4.59
C ILE A 181 12.83 5.08 -5.94
N THR A 182 12.94 6.41 -6.07
CA THR A 182 12.68 7.17 -7.32
C THR A 182 13.94 7.63 -8.03
N GLU A 183 15.04 7.93 -7.34
CA GLU A 183 16.36 8.31 -7.90
C GLU A 183 17.10 7.16 -8.62
N ARG A 184 16.36 6.20 -9.19
CA ARG A 184 16.90 5.03 -9.89
C ARG A 184 17.87 5.50 -10.98
N LYS A 185 19.14 5.08 -10.87
CA LYS A 185 20.16 5.19 -11.92
C LYS A 185 20.20 3.90 -12.73
#